data_AF-A0A522R6A4-F1
#
_entry.id   AF-A0A522R6A4-F1
#
_cell.length_a   1.000
_cell.length_b   1.000
_cell.length_c   1.000
_cell.angle_alpha   90.00
_cell.angle_beta   90.00
_cell.angle_gamma   90.00
#
_symmetry.space_group_name_H-M   'P 1'
#
loop_
_entity.id
_entity.type
_entity.pdbx_description
1 polymer ?
#
loop_
_entity_poly.entity_id
_entity_poly.type
_entity_poly.pdbx_seq_one_letter_code
_entity_poly.pdbx_strand_id
1 'polypeptide(L)'
;GDGAGLDISGNLGDPVRAAAAGTVVYSGNGLIGYGELVIIKHNDTFLSAYGHNSKRLVKEGDRVGAGQEIALMGASGAPSVELHFEIRKDGKPVDPLSYLPAK
;
A
#
# COMPACT_ATOMS: atom_id res chain seq x y z
N GLY A 1 -6.85 0.92 -20.43
CA GLY A 1 -6.15 1.89 -19.58
C GLY A 1 -6.99 2.01 -18.34
N ASP A 2 -6.49 1.83 -17.14
CA ASP A 2 -5.15 2.15 -16.64
C ASP A 2 -4.76 1.11 -15.59
N GLY A 3 -3.62 0.43 -15.77
CA GLY A 3 -3.10 -0.57 -14.83
C GLY A 3 -2.50 0.10 -13.58
N ALA A 4 -3.35 0.72 -12.76
CA ALA A 4 -2.89 1.59 -11.67
C ALA A 4 -2.62 0.85 -10.35
N GLY A 5 -3.36 -0.21 -10.04
CA GLY A 5 -3.25 -0.97 -8.79
C GLY A 5 -4.06 -2.27 -8.82
N LEU A 6 -4.03 -2.99 -7.70
CA LEU A 6 -4.79 -4.21 -7.42
C LEU A 6 -5.66 -3.97 -6.19
N ASP A 7 -6.97 -4.17 -6.34
CA ASP A 7 -7.90 -4.15 -5.21
C ASP A 7 -8.05 -5.56 -4.64
N ILE A 8 -7.81 -5.68 -3.33
CA ILE A 8 -7.82 -6.94 -2.60
C ILE A 8 -8.91 -6.86 -1.53
N SER A 9 -10.02 -7.57 -1.74
CA SER A 9 -11.10 -7.65 -0.76
C SER A 9 -10.65 -8.35 0.52
N GLY A 10 -11.19 -7.91 1.66
CA GLY A 10 -10.93 -8.51 2.96
C GLY A 10 -11.94 -8.06 4.02
N ASN A 11 -11.60 -8.26 5.28
CA ASN A 11 -12.43 -7.87 6.42
C ASN A 11 -11.88 -6.61 7.09
N LEU A 12 -12.77 -5.89 7.77
CA LEU A 12 -12.39 -4.68 8.51
C LEU A 12 -11.39 -5.08 9.61
N GLY A 13 -10.22 -4.45 9.61
CA GLY A 13 -9.16 -4.75 10.57
C GLY A 13 -8.19 -5.84 10.14
N ASP A 14 -8.34 -6.46 8.97
CA ASP A 14 -7.36 -7.43 8.46
C ASP A 14 -5.97 -6.78 8.34
N PRO A 15 -4.88 -7.51 8.66
CA PRO A 15 -3.55 -6.94 8.66
C PRO A 15 -3.07 -6.63 7.23
N VAL A 16 -2.70 -5.38 6.99
CA VAL A 16 -2.01 -4.96 5.77
C VAL A 16 -0.50 -5.02 6.01
N ARG A 17 0.19 -5.76 5.14
CA ARG A 17 1.63 -6.09 5.30
C ARG A 17 2.46 -5.47 4.19
N ALA A 18 3.66 -5.01 4.54
CA ALA A 18 4.62 -4.51 3.57
C ALA A 18 5.04 -5.62 2.59
N ALA A 19 4.91 -5.38 1.29
CA ALA A 19 5.28 -6.32 0.23
C ALA A 19 6.80 -6.62 0.22
N ALA A 20 7.62 -5.63 0.59
CA ALA A 20 9.06 -5.77 0.73
C ALA A 20 9.60 -4.81 1.80
N ALA A 21 10.85 -5.00 2.23
CA ALA A 21 11.50 -4.10 3.16
C ALA A 21 11.70 -2.70 2.53
N GLY A 22 11.71 -1.66 3.36
CA GLY A 22 11.88 -0.29 2.87
C GLY A 22 11.72 0.77 3.94
N THR A 23 11.57 2.01 3.49
CA THR A 23 11.31 3.18 4.33
C THR A 23 9.95 3.75 3.98
N VAL A 24 9.13 4.04 5.00
CA VAL A 24 7.86 4.73 4.84
C VAL A 24 8.14 6.18 4.43
N VAL A 25 7.73 6.55 3.22
CA VAL A 25 7.89 7.91 2.68
C VAL A 25 6.61 8.71 2.73
N TYR A 26 5.49 8.09 3.09
CA TYR A 26 4.23 8.76 3.34
C TYR A 26 3.34 7.91 4.26
N SER A 27 2.68 8.55 5.23
CA SER A 27 1.65 7.95 6.07
C SER A 27 0.62 9.03 6.42
N GLY A 28 -0.50 9.05 5.69
CA GLY A 28 -1.46 10.16 5.77
C GLY A 28 -2.72 9.91 4.92
N ASN A 29 -3.54 10.95 4.74
CA ASN A 29 -4.80 10.88 3.99
C ASN A 29 -5.06 12.11 3.11
N GLY A 30 -4.00 12.88 2.82
CA GLY A 30 -4.07 14.07 1.97
C GLY A 30 -4.13 13.78 0.47
N LEU A 31 -3.92 12.53 0.05
CA LEU A 31 -4.01 12.13 -1.36
C LEU A 31 -5.43 11.65 -1.67
N ILE A 32 -6.13 12.43 -2.50
CA ILE A 32 -7.50 12.18 -2.93
C ILE A 32 -7.58 10.82 -3.61
N GLY A 33 -8.58 10.03 -3.25
CA GLY A 33 -8.85 8.71 -3.83
C GLY A 33 -8.19 7.54 -3.10
N TYR A 34 -7.25 7.77 -2.18
CA TYR A 34 -6.54 6.68 -1.47
C TYR A 34 -7.01 6.46 -0.03
N GLY A 35 -7.79 7.39 0.54
CA GLY A 35 -8.15 7.36 1.95
C GLY A 35 -6.93 7.36 2.87
N GLU A 36 -6.96 6.55 3.93
CA GLU A 36 -5.81 6.36 4.80
C GLU A 36 -4.75 5.53 4.06
N LEU A 37 -3.61 6.15 3.77
CA LEU A 37 -2.59 5.64 2.85
C LEU A 37 -1.22 5.52 3.52
N VAL A 38 -0.51 4.44 3.20
CA VAL A 38 0.92 4.25 3.47
C VAL A 38 1.65 4.10 2.12
N ILE A 39 2.79 4.77 1.95
CA ILE A 39 3.70 4.56 0.81
C ILE A 39 5.08 4.16 1.33
N ILE A 40 5.61 3.07 0.80
CA ILE A 40 6.94 2.54 1.15
C ILE A 40 7.86 2.66 -0.05
N LYS A 41 9.02 3.32 0.13
CA LYS A 41 10.16 3.29 -0.80
C LYS A 41 11.02 2.07 -0.50
N HIS A 42 11.15 1.19 -1.49
CA HIS A 42 11.99 0.00 -1.37
C HIS A 42 13.42 0.26 -1.83
N ASN A 43 13.57 1.04 -2.91
CA ASN A 43 14.84 1.51 -3.46
C ASN A 43 14.57 2.71 -4.37
N ASP A 44 15.57 3.16 -5.14
CA ASP A 44 15.43 4.33 -6.02
C ASP A 44 14.46 4.14 -7.19
N THR A 45 14.14 2.89 -7.52
CA THR A 45 13.28 2.53 -8.64
C THR A 45 11.86 2.20 -8.19
N PHE A 46 11.67 1.60 -7.01
CA PHE A 46 10.40 0.99 -6.60
C PHE A 46 9.78 1.62 -5.35
N LEU A 47 8.48 1.90 -5.48
CA LEU A 47 7.56 2.26 -4.40
C LEU A 47 6.39 1.28 -4.37
N SER A 48 5.79 1.11 -3.19
CA SER A 48 4.47 0.49 -3.04
C SER A 48 3.52 1.39 -2.26
N ALA A 49 2.25 1.39 -2.64
CA ALA A 49 1.19 2.16 -1.99
C ALA A 49 0.10 1.24 -1.45
N TYR A 50 -0.40 1.52 -0.25
CA TYR A 50 -1.39 0.74 0.47
C TYR A 50 -2.51 1.67 0.93
N GLY A 51 -3.60 1.73 0.17
CA GLY A 51 -4.74 2.63 0.41
C GLY A 51 -5.88 1.99 1.19
N HIS A 52 -6.90 2.81 1.46
CA HIS A 52 -8.19 2.45 2.07
C HIS A 52 -8.13 1.88 3.49
N ASN A 53 -7.02 2.07 4.19
CA ASN A 53 -6.84 1.53 5.53
C ASN A 53 -7.86 2.10 6.54
N SER A 54 -8.17 1.36 7.59
CA SER A 54 -8.90 1.89 8.75
C SER A 54 -7.95 2.56 9.76
N LYS A 55 -6.71 2.09 9.82
CA LYS A 55 -5.68 2.60 10.73
C LYS A 55 -4.28 2.37 10.16
N ARG A 56 -3.42 3.38 10.22
CA ARG A 56 -1.98 3.26 9.94
C ARG A 56 -1.22 2.94 11.24
N LEU A 57 -0.29 2.00 11.18
CA LEU A 57 0.52 1.57 12.33
C LEU A 57 1.97 2.09 12.25
N VAL A 58 2.33 2.68 11.12
CA VAL A 58 3.65 3.26 10.84
C VAL A 58 3.52 4.74 10.47
N LYS A 59 4.60 5.50 10.65
CA LYS A 59 4.72 6.92 10.30
C LYS A 59 5.81 7.14 9.27
N GLU A 60 5.79 8.31 8.63
CA GLU A 60 6.87 8.73 7.74
C GLU A 60 8.24 8.66 8.44
N GLY A 61 9.24 8.13 7.73
CA GLY A 61 10.59 7.90 8.23
C GLY A 61 10.83 6.53 8.87
N ASP A 62 9.79 5.76 9.20
CA ASP A 62 9.96 4.42 9.77
C ASP A 62 10.57 3.45 8.75
N ARG A 63 11.46 2.57 9.23
CA ARG A 63 11.94 1.41 8.45
C ARG A 63 11.05 0.21 8.72
N VAL A 64 10.71 -0.53 7.67
CA VAL A 64 9.87 -1.72 7.75
C VAL A 64 10.52 -2.91 7.05
N GLY A 65 10.28 -4.10 7.59
CA GLY A 65 10.66 -5.37 6.97
C GLY A 65 9.60 -5.90 6.00
N ALA A 66 9.98 -6.81 5.10
CA ALA A 66 9.02 -7.54 4.28
C ALA A 66 8.08 -8.36 5.18
N GLY A 67 6.78 -8.32 4.91
CA GLY A 67 5.74 -8.99 5.69
C GLY A 67 5.39 -8.32 7.02
N GLN A 68 6.07 -7.23 7.39
CA GLN A 68 5.74 -6.45 8.59
C GLN A 68 4.34 -5.84 8.43
N GLU A 69 3.54 -5.91 9.50
CA GLU A 69 2.25 -5.25 9.56
C GLU A 69 2.43 -3.73 9.66
N ILE A 70 1.79 -2.99 8.75
CA ILE A 70 1.97 -1.55 8.59
C ILE A 70 0.66 -0.77 8.77
N ALA A 71 -0.47 -1.44 8.59
CA ALA A 71 -1.79 -0.85 8.68
C ALA A 71 -2.85 -1.95 8.91
N LEU A 72 -4.06 -1.52 9.19
CA LEU A 72 -5.26 -2.36 9.25
C LEU A 72 -6.18 -1.99 8.10
N MET A 73 -6.71 -2.99 7.40
CA MET A 73 -7.61 -2.80 6.26
C MET A 73 -8.89 -2.08 6.69
N GLY A 74 -9.46 -1.30 5.78
CA GLY A 74 -10.71 -0.58 5.99
C GLY A 74 -11.42 -0.30 4.68
N ALA A 75 -12.28 0.71 4.70
CA ALA A 75 -13.00 1.21 3.52
C ALA A 75 -12.83 2.73 3.38
N SER A 76 -11.71 3.30 3.85
CA SER A 76 -11.55 4.75 3.84
C SER A 76 -11.41 5.26 2.40
N GLY A 77 -12.40 6.00 1.91
CA GLY A 77 -12.42 6.44 0.51
C GLY A 77 -12.69 5.33 -0.51
N ALA A 78 -13.14 4.14 -0.07
CA ALA A 78 -13.56 3.01 -0.90
C ALA A 78 -15.03 2.64 -0.69
N PRO A 79 -15.71 2.02 -1.66
CA PRO A 79 -17.11 1.60 -1.53
C PRO A 79 -17.29 0.36 -0.63
N SER A 80 -16.25 -0.43 -0.42
CA SER A 80 -16.24 -1.65 0.39
C SER A 80 -14.93 -1.79 1.15
N VAL A 81 -14.87 -2.77 2.07
CA VAL A 81 -13.62 -3.09 2.76
C VAL A 81 -12.67 -3.79 1.80
N GLU A 82 -11.60 -3.09 1.45
CA GLU A 82 -10.59 -3.55 0.51
C GLU A 82 -9.25 -2.85 0.76
N LEU A 83 -8.17 -3.49 0.31
CA LEU A 83 -6.87 -2.86 0.16
C LEU A 83 -6.69 -2.48 -1.30
N HIS A 84 -6.48 -1.19 -1.56
CA HIS A 84 -5.93 -0.74 -2.84
C HIS A 84 -4.40 -0.81 -2.77
N PHE A 85 -3.80 -1.67 -3.58
CA PHE A 85 -2.37 -1.90 -3.61
C PHE A 85 -1.76 -1.49 -4.96
N GLU A 86 -0.77 -0.61 -4.94
CA GLU A 86 -0.01 -0.27 -6.15
C GLU A 86 1.47 -0.61 -6.00
N ILE A 87 2.10 -0.95 -7.13
CA ILE A 87 3.55 -0.88 -7.30
C ILE A 87 3.84 0.21 -8.32
N ARG A 88 4.79 1.09 -7.99
CA ARG A 88 5.26 2.13 -8.90
C ARG A 88 6.73 1.94 -9.19
N LYS A 89 7.06 1.89 -10.48
CA LYS A 89 8.42 1.82 -11.00
C LYS A 89 8.76 3.14 -11.68
N ASP A 90 9.84 3.79 -11.23
CA ASP A 90 10.26 5.10 -11.72
C ASP A 90 9.11 6.13 -11.70
N GLY A 91 8.30 6.08 -10.64
CA GLY A 91 7.13 6.94 -10.42
C GLY A 91 5.86 6.55 -11.18
N LYS A 92 5.94 5.62 -12.13
CA LYS A 92 4.80 5.15 -12.93
C LYS A 92 4.17 3.89 -12.34
N PRO A 93 2.83 3.78 -12.27
CA PRO A 93 2.20 2.55 -11.82
C PRO A 93 2.49 1.41 -12.82
N VAL A 94 2.69 0.21 -12.28
CA VAL A 94 2.93 -1.02 -13.04
C VAL A 94 2.04 -2.13 -12.50
N ASP A 95 1.79 -3.16 -13.31
CA ASP A 95 1.05 -4.34 -12.87
C ASP A 95 1.74 -5.01 -11.66
N PRO A 96 1.12 -5.02 -10.47
CA PRO A 96 1.74 -5.57 -9.28
C PRO A 96 2.04 -7.06 -9.38
N LEU A 97 1.22 -7.83 -10.11
CA LEU A 97 1.35 -9.28 -10.23
C LEU A 97 2.65 -9.70 -10.93
N SER A 98 3.25 -8.80 -11.72
CA SER A 98 4.54 -9.03 -12.36
C SER A 98 5.75 -8.92 -11.41
N TYR A 99 5.55 -8.41 -10.18
CA TYR A 99 6.63 -8.13 -9.22
C TYR A 99 6.43 -8.78 -7.85
N LEU A 100 5.26 -9.36 -7.61
CA LEU A 100 5.04 -10.19 -6.43
C LEU A 100 5.57 -11.61 -6.68
N PRO A 101 6.15 -12.28 -5.68
CA PRO A 101 6.57 -13.66 -5.82
C PRO A 101 5.37 -14.54 -6.21
N ALA A 102 5.59 -15.44 -7.17
CA ALA A 102 4.63 -16.48 -7.48
C ALA A 102 4.42 -17.37 -6.23
N LYS A 103 3.16 -17.69 -5.96
CA LYS A 103 2.73 -18.47 -4.80
C LYS A 103 3.34 -19.87 -4.77
#